data_AF-A0AAN0REF4-F1
#
_entry.id   AF-A0AAN0REF4-F1
#
_cell.length_a   1.000
_cell.length_b   1.000
_cell.length_c   1.000
_cell.angle_alpha   90.00
_cell.angle_beta   90.00
_cell.angle_gamma   90.00
#
_symmetry.space_group_name_H-M   'P 1'
#
loop_
_entity.id
_entity.type
_entity.pdbx_description
1 polymer ?
#
loop_
_entity_poly.entity_id
_entity_poly.type
_entity_poly.pdbx_seq_one_letter_code
_entity_poly.pdbx_strand_id
1 'polypeptide(L)'
;MGKKRHMQTGEERPHEDIRPVLASIAQRSRRLVLDWLARVEQEGPVEALLAGHATDGLPLSDMAPYMMRIGGAFLEMAARLAHDPARLAQAQLGFWRDYLVLWQQGARRMMGLPPQEDLPDVTLTGTGEEAPKRDRRFRDPLWQENEVFDFIRQSYLLSARFIQDQIGQVGGMSPDAARKVDFYTRHFIDAMSPANFWLTNPQVLKRTIDTRGENLLRGLNNLLADLERGRGRLRIRMTDIEAFRTGETIATSPGFVVYRNTMMELIQYEPQTERVLRRPLLIVPPWINKFYILDLQPHNSFVRWATAQGHTVFVISWINPDETLAGKSFDDYMTEGVFAALDEIARLTGERKVNGIGYCLGGTLLGCSAGVLAARGDDRLASTSFLATMLDFCDPGEISVFIDEEQLRDMEARMNRRGYLDGTEMSETFNLLRANDLIWSFVVNHYLMGETPVPFDLLHWNSDGTRMPARMHIFYLRTMYRDNLLVVPNAVALAGTPIDLSRVTAPAYFLATREDHIAPWRTIYRGMQALGGERRFVLSGAGHVAGIVNPPGIGKYGYWVNDCLADEPEEWLADTTEIAGSWWTDWNHWVTALAPEKCDARHVRDHELGHAPGTYVNDGYIGQGRA
;
A
#
# COMPACT_ATOMS: atom_id res chain seq x y z
N MET A 1 -48.71 3.15 61.57
CA MET A 1 -48.39 2.41 60.33
C MET A 1 -47.96 3.44 59.28
N GLY A 2 -46.70 3.76 59.01
CA GLY A 2 -45.55 2.89 58.79
C GLY A 2 -45.28 2.78 57.27
N LYS A 3 -44.92 3.87 56.58
CA LYS A 3 -44.48 3.83 55.17
C LYS A 3 -42.96 4.06 55.12
N LYS A 4 -42.22 2.97 54.96
CA LYS A 4 -40.77 2.95 54.74
C LYS A 4 -40.46 3.46 53.33
N ARG A 5 -39.54 4.42 53.23
CA ARG A 5 -38.78 4.71 52.00
C ARG A 5 -37.90 3.50 51.68
N HIS A 6 -37.98 2.98 50.46
CA HIS A 6 -36.96 2.08 49.92
C HIS A 6 -35.89 2.92 49.23
N MET A 7 -34.70 2.88 49.81
CA MET A 7 -33.45 3.39 49.27
C MET A 7 -32.92 2.27 48.37
N GLN A 8 -32.88 2.49 47.05
CA GLN A 8 -32.16 1.60 46.14
C GLN A 8 -30.66 1.87 46.33
N THR A 9 -29.99 0.97 47.03
CA THR A 9 -28.53 0.86 47.06
C THR A 9 -28.07 0.28 45.73
N GLY A 10 -27.20 1.00 45.03
CA GLY A 10 -26.52 0.49 43.84
C GLY A 10 -25.65 -0.71 44.23
N GLU A 11 -25.84 -1.82 43.53
CA GLU A 11 -24.93 -2.97 43.58
C GLU A 11 -23.63 -2.57 42.88
N GLU A 12 -22.58 -2.33 43.65
CA GLU A 12 -21.19 -2.38 43.18
C GLU A 12 -20.93 -3.81 42.67
N ARG A 13 -20.63 -3.94 41.37
CA ARG A 13 -20.12 -5.19 40.80
C ARG A 13 -18.78 -5.52 41.49
N PRO A 14 -18.58 -6.72 42.03
CA PRO A 14 -17.32 -7.07 42.68
C PRO A 14 -16.20 -7.08 41.64
N HIS A 15 -15.06 -6.48 41.97
CA HIS A 15 -13.81 -6.61 41.21
C HIS A 15 -13.47 -8.10 41.09
N GLU A 16 -13.73 -8.72 39.93
CA GLU A 16 -13.34 -10.10 39.63
C GLU A 16 -11.81 -10.19 39.73
N ASP A 17 -11.31 -11.06 40.63
CA ASP A 17 -9.89 -11.34 40.77
C ASP A 17 -9.36 -11.95 39.45
N ILE A 18 -8.52 -11.21 38.74
CA ILE A 18 -8.01 -11.59 37.42
C ILE A 18 -6.94 -12.69 37.49
N ARG A 19 -6.34 -12.93 38.66
CA ARG A 19 -5.26 -13.92 38.86
C ARG A 19 -5.63 -15.35 38.41
N PRO A 20 -6.79 -15.93 38.76
CA PRO A 20 -7.21 -17.24 38.26
C PRO A 20 -7.40 -17.29 36.74
N VAL A 21 -7.88 -16.20 36.12
CA VAL A 21 -8.00 -16.09 34.66
C VAL A 21 -6.62 -16.12 34.00
N LEU A 22 -5.65 -15.37 34.52
CA LEU A 22 -4.28 -15.35 34.01
C LEU A 22 -3.58 -16.72 34.13
N ALA A 23 -3.77 -17.42 35.25
CA ALA A 23 -3.24 -18.78 35.43
C ALA A 23 -3.84 -19.77 34.42
N SER A 24 -5.15 -19.67 34.15
CA SER A 24 -5.83 -20.50 33.15
C SER A 24 -5.32 -20.24 31.73
N ILE A 25 -5.15 -18.96 31.36
CA ILE A 25 -4.56 -18.58 30.06
C ILE A 25 -3.17 -19.18 29.92
N ALA A 26 -2.29 -19.00 30.90
CA ALA A 26 -0.92 -19.52 30.84
C ALA A 26 -0.87 -21.05 30.65
N GLN A 27 -1.71 -21.79 31.37
CA GLN A 27 -1.80 -23.25 31.23
C GLN A 27 -2.31 -23.68 29.85
N ARG A 28 -3.37 -23.03 29.34
CA ARG A 28 -3.96 -23.34 28.03
C ARG A 28 -3.03 -22.95 26.88
N SER A 29 -2.38 -21.79 26.97
CA SER A 29 -1.37 -21.34 26.00
C SER A 29 -0.20 -22.33 25.91
N ARG A 30 0.30 -22.82 27.05
CA ARG A 30 1.35 -23.86 27.06
C ARG A 30 0.92 -25.11 26.30
N ARG A 31 -0.32 -25.56 26.46
CA ARG A 31 -0.85 -26.72 25.74
C ARG A 31 -0.90 -26.46 24.23
N LEU A 32 -1.43 -25.32 23.80
CA LEU A 32 -1.50 -24.96 22.37
C LEU A 32 -0.13 -24.95 21.69
N VAL A 33 0.89 -24.38 22.35
CA VAL A 33 2.27 -24.37 21.83
C VAL A 33 2.85 -25.78 21.76
N LEU A 34 2.62 -26.62 22.77
CA LEU A 34 3.10 -28.01 22.75
C LEU A 34 2.42 -28.83 21.65
N ASP A 35 1.10 -28.67 21.47
CA ASP A 35 0.35 -29.35 20.41
C ASP A 35 0.82 -28.89 19.02
N TRP A 36 1.16 -27.60 18.87
CA TRP A 36 1.74 -27.05 17.66
C TRP A 36 3.14 -27.63 17.36
N LEU A 37 4.03 -27.63 18.35
CA LEU A 37 5.36 -28.23 18.22
C LEU A 37 5.27 -29.69 17.77
N ALA A 38 4.36 -30.46 18.36
CA ALA A 38 4.15 -31.86 17.99
C ALA A 38 3.64 -32.05 16.55
N ARG A 39 2.83 -31.12 16.01
CA ARG A 39 2.40 -31.15 14.60
C ARG A 39 3.54 -30.81 13.65
N VAL A 40 4.28 -29.74 13.94
CA VAL A 40 5.40 -29.30 13.10
C VAL A 40 6.50 -30.36 13.05
N GLU A 41 6.78 -31.03 14.17
CA GLU A 41 7.77 -32.10 14.27
C GLU A 41 7.42 -33.34 13.41
N GLN A 42 6.13 -33.57 13.12
CA GLN A 42 5.69 -34.62 12.20
C GLN A 42 5.95 -34.28 10.72
N GLU A 43 6.03 -32.99 10.38
CA GLU A 43 6.31 -32.50 9.02
C GLU A 43 7.82 -32.31 8.74
N GLY A 44 8.66 -32.43 9.77
CA GLY A 44 10.12 -32.36 9.72
C GLY A 44 10.70 -31.83 11.05
N PRO A 45 12.02 -31.90 11.28
CA PRO A 45 12.60 -31.34 12.51
C PRO A 45 12.26 -29.85 12.63
N VAL A 46 11.73 -29.42 13.77
CA VAL A 46 11.46 -27.99 14.05
C VAL A 46 12.72 -27.15 13.84
N GLU A 47 13.88 -27.72 14.16
CA GLU A 47 15.20 -27.15 13.90
C GLU A 47 15.50 -27.04 12.40
N ALA A 48 15.05 -27.96 11.54
CA ALA A 48 15.20 -27.84 10.09
C ALA A 48 14.17 -26.88 9.46
N LEU A 49 12.99 -26.72 10.07
CA LEU A 49 12.01 -25.71 9.67
C LEU A 49 12.49 -24.29 10.05
N LEU A 50 13.13 -24.15 11.21
CA LEU A 50 13.71 -22.90 11.70
C LEU A 50 15.13 -22.62 11.16
N ALA A 51 15.93 -23.65 10.84
CA ALA A 51 17.33 -23.52 10.38
C ALA A 51 17.55 -23.80 8.89
N GLY A 52 16.68 -24.59 8.23
CA GLY A 52 16.79 -24.93 6.80
C GLY A 52 16.59 -23.75 5.84
N HIS A 53 16.38 -22.54 6.37
CA HIS A 53 16.06 -21.33 5.60
C HIS A 53 16.96 -20.14 5.98
N ALA A 54 18.10 -20.39 6.63
CA ALA A 54 19.18 -19.39 6.69
C ALA A 54 19.74 -19.03 5.30
N THR A 55 19.28 -19.68 4.22
CA THR A 55 19.76 -19.49 2.85
C THR A 55 18.78 -18.84 1.88
N ASP A 56 17.47 -18.83 2.12
CA ASP A 56 16.47 -18.40 1.11
C ASP A 56 15.44 -17.35 1.57
N GLY A 57 15.50 -16.89 2.82
CA GLY A 57 14.89 -15.65 3.27
C GLY A 57 15.94 -14.83 4.00
N LEU A 58 15.95 -13.48 3.84
CA LEU A 58 16.96 -12.56 4.41
C LEU A 58 17.49 -13.09 5.76
N PRO A 59 18.63 -13.80 5.79
CA PRO A 59 19.16 -14.29 7.04
C PRO A 59 19.45 -13.10 7.96
N LEU A 60 19.52 -13.33 9.28
CA LEU A 60 20.00 -12.31 10.22
C LEU A 60 21.36 -11.71 9.78
N SER A 61 22.16 -12.46 9.00
CA SER A 61 23.38 -11.97 8.35
C SER A 61 23.13 -11.02 7.18
N ASP A 62 22.02 -11.12 6.45
CA ASP A 62 21.63 -10.21 5.36
C ASP A 62 20.86 -9.00 5.90
N MET A 63 20.28 -9.10 7.09
CA MET A 63 19.77 -7.96 7.85
C MET A 63 20.89 -7.20 8.59
N ALA A 64 22.07 -7.80 8.77
CA ALA A 64 23.18 -7.14 9.47
C ALA A 64 23.69 -5.88 8.71
N PRO A 65 23.89 -5.88 7.38
CA PRO A 65 24.17 -4.67 6.61
C PRO A 65 23.07 -3.62 6.73
N TYR A 66 21.80 -4.04 6.66
CA TYR A 66 20.64 -3.16 6.81
C TYR A 66 20.61 -2.49 8.19
N MET A 67 20.77 -3.28 9.26
CA MET A 67 20.81 -2.80 10.65
C MET A 67 22.07 -1.96 10.94
N MET A 68 23.22 -2.27 10.32
CA MET A 68 24.44 -1.46 10.43
C MET A 68 24.27 -0.08 9.78
N ARG A 69 23.48 0.03 8.71
CA ARG A 69 23.30 1.30 7.98
C ARG A 69 22.19 2.18 8.55
N ILE A 70 21.13 1.56 9.07
CA ILE A 70 20.26 2.21 10.06
C ILE A 70 21.15 2.73 11.20
N GLY A 71 22.00 1.87 11.75
CA GLY A 71 23.01 2.24 12.74
C GLY A 71 23.87 3.44 12.32
N GLY A 72 24.35 3.47 11.07
CA GLY A 72 25.12 4.59 10.51
C GLY A 72 24.35 5.91 10.47
N ALA A 73 23.11 5.89 10.01
CA ALA A 73 22.25 7.08 9.98
C ALA A 73 21.92 7.58 11.40
N PHE A 74 21.67 6.66 12.34
CA PHE A 74 21.48 6.99 13.76
C PHE A 74 22.78 7.45 14.45
N LEU A 75 23.95 6.96 14.03
CA LEU A 75 25.26 7.42 14.50
C LEU A 75 25.57 8.83 13.99
N GLU A 76 25.25 9.13 12.73
CA GLU A 76 25.34 10.49 12.18
C GLU A 76 24.42 11.43 12.97
N MET A 77 23.17 11.04 13.22
CA MET A 77 22.25 11.78 14.08
C MET A 77 22.84 11.99 15.48
N ALA A 78 23.36 10.95 16.13
CA ALA A 78 23.96 11.04 17.46
C ALA A 78 25.19 11.95 17.49
N ALA A 79 26.05 11.88 16.47
CA ALA A 79 27.19 12.76 16.31
C ALA A 79 26.75 14.22 16.17
N ARG A 80 25.70 14.50 15.40
CA ARG A 80 25.15 15.86 15.22
C ARG A 80 24.47 16.38 16.48
N LEU A 81 23.70 15.56 17.18
CA LEU A 81 23.12 15.92 18.48
C LEU A 81 24.21 16.23 19.53
N ALA A 82 25.35 15.55 19.46
CA ALA A 82 26.49 15.84 20.32
C ALA A 82 27.18 17.19 20.02
N HIS A 83 26.96 17.78 18.83
CA HIS A 83 27.51 19.10 18.47
C HIS A 83 26.70 20.28 19.02
N ASP A 84 25.45 20.07 19.45
CA ASP A 84 24.61 21.08 20.09
C ASP A 84 24.04 20.59 21.43
N PRO A 85 24.92 20.35 22.44
CA PRO A 85 24.51 19.81 23.73
C PRO A 85 23.61 20.77 24.52
N ALA A 86 23.72 22.08 24.26
CA ALA A 86 22.90 23.09 24.90
C ALA A 86 21.44 23.00 24.45
N ARG A 87 21.20 22.83 23.15
CA ARG A 87 19.85 22.63 22.61
C ARG A 87 19.24 21.31 23.06
N LEU A 88 20.02 20.23 23.07
CA LEU A 88 19.55 18.94 23.59
C LEU A 88 19.14 19.04 25.07
N ALA A 89 19.95 19.73 25.89
CA ALA A 89 19.61 19.98 27.28
C ALA A 89 18.35 20.85 27.43
N GLN A 90 18.18 21.88 26.60
CA GLN A 90 16.97 22.72 26.61
C GLN A 90 15.72 21.93 26.22
N ALA A 91 15.81 21.09 25.19
CA ALA A 91 14.72 20.21 24.77
C ALA A 91 14.36 19.20 25.86
N GLN A 92 15.36 18.60 26.52
CA GLN A 92 15.15 17.67 27.62
C GLN A 92 14.48 18.35 28.83
N LEU A 93 14.89 19.58 29.18
CA LEU A 93 14.23 20.36 30.22
C LEU A 93 12.78 20.69 29.86
N GLY A 94 12.51 21.05 28.60
CA GLY A 94 11.16 21.24 28.08
C GLY A 94 10.30 19.99 28.22
N PHE A 95 10.82 18.84 27.79
CA PHE A 95 10.15 17.54 27.94
C PHE A 95 9.83 17.21 29.40
N TRP A 96 10.77 17.38 30.32
CA TRP A 96 10.51 17.13 31.75
C TRP A 96 9.48 18.08 32.34
N ARG A 97 9.49 19.35 31.96
CA ARG A 97 8.47 20.32 32.38
C ARG A 97 7.09 19.87 31.89
N ASP A 98 6.99 19.49 30.63
CA ASP A 98 5.74 19.06 30.02
C ASP A 98 5.23 17.74 30.65
N TYR A 99 6.14 16.82 31.02
CA TYR A 99 5.81 15.60 31.76
C TYR A 99 5.37 15.88 33.21
N LEU A 100 5.97 16.87 33.88
CA LEU A 100 5.55 17.33 35.20
C LEU A 100 4.13 17.92 35.17
N VAL A 101 3.79 18.70 34.12
CA VAL A 101 2.43 19.22 33.92
C VAL A 101 1.45 18.06 33.73
N LEU A 102 1.79 17.09 32.88
CA LEU A 102 0.98 15.88 32.67
C LEU A 102 0.76 15.11 33.98
N TRP A 103 1.81 14.92 34.78
CA TRP A 103 1.73 14.25 36.07
C TRP A 103 0.86 15.01 37.08
N GLN A 104 1.00 16.33 37.17
CA GLN A 104 0.16 17.18 38.02
C GLN A 104 -1.32 17.10 37.61
N GLN A 105 -1.62 17.16 36.31
CA GLN A 105 -2.98 17.02 35.79
C GLN A 105 -3.56 15.64 36.09
N GLY A 106 -2.82 14.57 35.80
CA GLY A 106 -3.24 13.19 36.08
C GLY A 106 -3.47 12.93 37.58
N ALA A 107 -2.58 13.40 38.45
CA ALA A 107 -2.74 13.30 39.90
C ALA A 107 -4.00 14.03 40.40
N ARG A 108 -4.29 15.23 39.89
CA ARG A 108 -5.49 16.00 40.25
C ARG A 108 -6.77 15.29 39.83
N ARG A 109 -6.81 14.78 38.59
CA ARG A 109 -7.98 14.04 38.09
C ARG A 109 -8.21 12.74 38.86
N MET A 110 -7.15 11.99 39.18
CA MET A 110 -7.25 10.81 40.06
C MET A 110 -7.77 11.16 41.47
N MET A 111 -7.52 12.37 41.96
CA MET A 111 -8.07 12.88 43.22
C MET A 111 -9.49 13.48 43.08
N GLY A 112 -10.12 13.41 41.91
CA GLY A 112 -11.44 13.98 41.65
C GLY A 112 -11.49 15.51 41.63
N LEU A 113 -10.34 16.17 41.51
CA LEU A 113 -10.23 17.63 41.44
C LEU A 113 -10.39 18.11 39.98
N PRO A 114 -11.05 19.25 39.74
CA PRO A 114 -11.19 19.79 38.39
C PRO A 114 -9.82 20.12 37.77
N PRO A 115 -9.70 20.07 36.43
CA PRO A 115 -8.52 20.53 35.72
C PRO A 115 -8.22 21.98 36.12
N GLN A 116 -6.94 22.31 36.27
CA GLN A 116 -6.53 23.69 36.52
C GLN A 116 -6.57 24.45 35.18
N GLU A 117 -7.44 25.45 35.06
CA GLU A 117 -7.68 26.22 33.82
C GLU A 117 -6.43 26.92 33.27
N ASP A 118 -5.44 27.20 34.12
CA ASP A 118 -4.19 27.90 33.76
C ASP A 118 -3.06 26.98 33.23
N LEU A 119 -3.25 25.65 33.22
CA LEU A 119 -2.24 24.72 32.71
C LEU A 119 -2.49 24.41 31.23
N PRO A 120 -1.48 24.55 30.35
CA PRO A 120 -1.65 24.28 28.92
C PRO A 120 -2.04 22.82 28.68
N ASP A 121 -2.91 22.59 27.70
CA ASP A 121 -3.12 21.24 27.17
C ASP A 121 -1.85 20.83 26.42
N VAL A 122 -1.02 20.06 27.11
CA VAL A 122 0.29 19.59 26.64
C VAL A 122 0.17 18.74 25.37
N THR A 123 -1.03 18.26 25.04
CA THR A 123 -1.33 17.51 23.81
C THR A 123 -1.78 18.36 22.62
N LEU A 124 -2.05 19.66 22.82
CA LEU A 124 -2.52 20.59 21.79
C LEU A 124 -1.56 21.75 21.49
N THR A 125 -0.51 21.96 22.28
CA THR A 125 0.43 23.09 22.08
C THR A 125 1.53 22.76 21.06
N GLY A 126 1.19 22.70 19.77
CA GLY A 126 2.12 22.69 18.64
C GLY A 126 2.21 24.07 17.98
N THR A 127 3.42 24.57 17.76
CA THR A 127 3.70 25.80 17.00
C THR A 127 3.42 25.57 15.51
N GLY A 128 2.39 26.22 14.97
CA GLY A 128 2.22 26.43 13.52
C GLY A 128 1.78 25.20 12.71
N GLU A 129 0.65 25.36 12.03
CA GLU A 129 0.11 24.50 10.95
C GLU A 129 -0.47 23.13 11.36
N GLU A 130 -1.80 23.05 11.23
CA GLU A 130 -2.70 21.89 11.37
C GLU A 130 -2.69 21.15 12.74
N ALA A 131 -3.82 21.21 13.46
CA ALA A 131 -4.06 20.32 14.59
C ALA A 131 -3.83 18.86 14.16
N PRO A 132 -3.02 18.06 14.90
CA PRO A 132 -2.71 16.71 14.48
C PRO A 132 -4.02 15.93 14.27
N LYS A 133 -4.21 15.36 13.07
CA LYS A 133 -5.32 14.44 12.77
C LYS A 133 -5.44 13.46 13.94
N ARG A 134 -6.59 13.42 14.61
CA ARG A 134 -6.81 12.56 15.79
C ARG A 134 -6.37 11.13 15.47
N ASP A 135 -5.32 10.66 16.16
CA ASP A 135 -4.79 9.30 16.00
C ASP A 135 -5.91 8.27 16.24
N ARG A 136 -6.21 7.49 15.19
CA ARG A 136 -7.35 6.56 15.15
C ARG A 136 -7.22 5.45 16.19
N ARG A 137 -6.00 5.12 16.64
CA ARG A 137 -5.73 4.10 17.68
C ARG A 137 -6.39 4.45 19.01
N PHE A 138 -6.55 5.75 19.29
CA PHE A 138 -7.11 6.26 20.54
C PHE A 138 -8.56 6.77 20.41
N ARG A 139 -9.29 6.27 19.39
CA ARG A 139 -10.67 6.70 19.11
C ARG A 139 -11.70 6.18 20.12
N ASP A 140 -11.43 5.04 20.76
CA ASP A 140 -12.34 4.46 21.73
C ASP A 140 -12.47 5.36 22.98
N PRO A 141 -13.70 5.63 23.48
CA PRO A 141 -13.91 6.50 24.64
C PRO A 141 -13.17 6.06 25.89
N LEU A 142 -12.87 4.78 26.08
CA LEU A 142 -12.14 4.26 27.24
C LEU A 142 -10.72 4.86 27.38
N TRP A 143 -10.13 5.34 26.28
CA TRP A 143 -8.85 6.04 26.31
C TRP A 143 -8.93 7.44 26.94
N GLN A 144 -10.12 8.03 27.02
CA GLN A 144 -10.34 9.38 27.56
C GLN A 144 -11.13 9.34 28.87
N GLU A 145 -12.06 8.40 29.02
CA GLU A 145 -12.91 8.27 30.20
C GLU A 145 -12.18 7.69 31.42
N ASN A 146 -11.09 6.95 31.21
CA ASN A 146 -10.31 6.35 32.29
C ASN A 146 -8.99 7.10 32.48
N GLU A 147 -8.79 7.63 33.69
CA GLU A 147 -7.64 8.48 34.02
C GLU A 147 -6.27 7.80 33.82
N VAL A 148 -6.18 6.49 34.06
CA VAL A 148 -4.92 5.73 33.87
C VAL A 148 -4.61 5.59 32.39
N PHE A 149 -5.60 5.21 31.58
CA PHE A 149 -5.42 5.05 30.14
C PHE A 149 -5.24 6.39 29.43
N ASP A 150 -5.89 7.46 29.90
CA ASP A 150 -5.66 8.81 29.40
C ASP A 150 -4.23 9.27 29.72
N PHE A 151 -3.73 9.05 30.95
CA PHE A 151 -2.34 9.34 31.29
C PHE A 151 -1.34 8.56 30.42
N ILE A 152 -1.56 7.26 30.20
CA ILE A 152 -0.73 6.43 29.32
C ILE A 152 -0.73 6.96 27.88
N ARG A 153 -1.91 7.27 27.34
CA ARG A 153 -2.08 7.85 25.99
C ARG A 153 -1.32 9.17 25.86
N GLN A 154 -1.51 10.09 26.80
CA GLN A 154 -0.88 11.41 26.76
C GLN A 154 0.65 11.32 26.96
N SER A 155 1.13 10.45 27.86
CA SER A 155 2.56 10.19 28.04
C SER A 155 3.20 9.66 26.77
N TYR A 156 2.51 8.76 26.05
CA TYR A 156 2.95 8.25 24.76
C TYR A 156 3.02 9.36 23.71
N LEU A 157 1.93 10.12 23.51
CA LEU A 157 1.88 11.19 22.50
C LEU A 157 2.94 12.27 22.75
N LEU A 158 3.15 12.64 24.02
CA LEU A 158 4.19 13.59 24.42
C LEU A 158 5.60 13.06 24.09
N SER A 159 5.87 11.78 24.40
CA SER A 159 7.16 11.16 24.12
C SER A 159 7.40 10.97 22.62
N ALA A 160 6.37 10.54 21.88
CA ALA A 160 6.39 10.40 20.43
C ALA A 160 6.73 11.73 19.76
N ARG A 161 6.03 12.79 20.16
CA ARG A 161 6.30 14.15 19.67
C ARG A 161 7.70 14.61 20.03
N PHE A 162 8.15 14.43 21.27
CA PHE A 162 9.51 14.81 21.67
C PHE A 162 10.56 14.15 20.79
N ILE A 163 10.45 12.83 20.57
CA ILE A 163 11.38 12.07 19.72
C ILE A 163 11.34 12.59 18.26
N GLN A 164 10.15 12.82 17.70
CA GLN A 164 10.00 13.36 16.34
C GLN A 164 10.57 14.79 16.21
N ASP A 165 10.27 15.66 17.17
CA ASP A 165 10.76 17.03 17.23
C ASP A 165 12.29 17.06 17.31
N GLN A 166 12.92 16.12 18.04
CA GLN A 166 14.38 16.02 18.08
C GLN A 166 14.96 15.68 16.71
N ILE A 167 14.33 14.77 15.97
CA ILE A 167 14.80 14.34 14.64
C ILE A 167 14.63 15.44 13.61
N GLY A 168 13.45 16.07 13.55
CA GLY A 168 13.17 17.16 12.61
C GLY A 168 14.06 18.39 12.80
N GLN A 169 14.69 18.51 13.96
CA GLN A 169 15.57 19.62 14.32
C GLN A 169 17.07 19.36 14.04
N VAL A 170 17.46 18.14 13.67
CA VAL A 170 18.85 17.81 13.34
C VAL A 170 19.21 18.37 11.96
N GLY A 171 19.80 19.57 11.94
CA GLY A 171 20.29 20.20 10.73
C GLY A 171 21.56 19.56 10.18
N GLY A 172 21.76 19.64 8.86
CA GLY A 172 23.02 19.28 8.19
C GLY A 172 23.23 17.79 7.92
N MET A 173 22.21 16.95 8.10
CA MET A 173 22.18 15.58 7.58
C MET A 173 21.97 15.58 6.06
N SER A 174 22.47 14.53 5.38
CA SER A 174 22.10 14.32 3.98
C SER A 174 20.59 14.03 3.86
N PRO A 175 19.92 14.43 2.76
CA PRO A 175 18.49 14.15 2.56
C PRO A 175 18.12 12.66 2.66
N ASP A 176 19.01 11.75 2.23
CA ASP A 176 18.80 10.31 2.35
C ASP A 176 18.86 9.84 3.81
N ALA A 177 19.89 10.26 4.57
CA ALA A 177 20.03 9.91 5.97
C ALA A 177 18.86 10.46 6.81
N ALA A 178 18.44 11.71 6.56
CA ALA A 178 17.31 12.32 7.24
C ALA A 178 16.00 11.54 7.02
N ARG A 179 15.71 11.15 5.76
CA ARG A 179 14.54 10.31 5.44
C ARG A 179 14.57 8.95 6.12
N LYS A 180 15.73 8.29 6.14
CA LYS A 180 15.91 6.98 6.80
C LYS A 180 15.65 7.09 8.30
N VAL A 181 16.28 8.04 8.98
CA VAL A 181 16.09 8.25 10.43
C VAL A 181 14.62 8.54 10.74
N ASP A 182 14.01 9.48 10.02
CA ASP A 182 12.61 9.82 10.21
C ASP A 182 11.68 8.62 10.01
N PHE A 183 11.86 7.85 8.93
CA PHE A 183 11.09 6.64 8.63
C PHE A 183 11.21 5.61 9.77
N TYR A 184 12.42 5.18 10.12
CA TYR A 184 12.60 4.14 11.15
C TYR A 184 12.20 4.62 12.55
N THR A 185 12.33 5.90 12.85
CA THR A 185 11.86 6.41 14.14
C THR A 185 10.34 6.47 14.21
N ARG A 186 9.64 6.87 13.14
CA ARG A 186 8.17 6.74 13.10
C ARG A 186 7.76 5.30 13.36
N HIS A 187 8.36 4.34 12.65
CA HIS A 187 8.14 2.92 12.89
C HIS A 187 8.37 2.47 14.34
N PHE A 188 9.46 2.92 14.97
CA PHE A 188 9.74 2.62 16.37
C PHE A 188 8.68 3.20 17.30
N ILE A 189 8.34 4.48 17.12
CA ILE A 189 7.29 5.16 17.89
C ILE A 189 5.97 4.42 17.77
N ASP A 190 5.62 3.98 16.57
CA ASP A 190 4.37 3.29 16.31
C ASP A 190 4.35 1.88 16.89
N ALA A 191 5.48 1.17 16.86
CA ALA A 191 5.63 -0.12 17.52
C ALA A 191 5.48 -0.02 19.05
N MET A 192 5.99 1.06 19.64
CA MET A 192 5.93 1.33 21.07
C MET A 192 4.58 1.89 21.53
N SER A 193 3.59 2.00 20.64
CA SER A 193 2.25 2.49 21.00
C SER A 193 1.61 1.62 22.08
N PRO A 194 1.05 2.21 23.16
CA PRO A 194 0.38 1.45 24.21
C PRO A 194 -0.88 0.72 23.70
N ALA A 195 -1.42 1.12 22.54
CA ALA A 195 -2.50 0.40 21.89
C ALA A 195 -2.10 -0.99 21.38
N ASN A 196 -0.81 -1.25 21.18
CA ASN A 196 -0.32 -2.52 20.61
C ASN A 196 -0.12 -3.62 21.66
N PHE A 197 -0.33 -3.34 22.95
CA PHE A 197 -0.11 -4.30 24.03
C PHE A 197 -1.39 -4.51 24.84
N TRP A 198 -1.71 -5.77 25.15
CA TRP A 198 -2.98 -6.11 25.80
C TRP A 198 -3.15 -5.52 27.22
N LEU A 199 -2.06 -5.30 27.95
CA LEU A 199 -2.07 -4.73 29.31
C LEU A 199 -2.36 -3.23 29.32
N THR A 200 -1.94 -2.51 28.27
CA THR A 200 -2.05 -1.05 28.17
C THR A 200 -3.17 -0.62 27.23
N ASN A 201 -3.81 -1.56 26.53
CA ASN A 201 -4.95 -1.30 25.67
C ASN A 201 -6.28 -1.58 26.42
N PRO A 202 -7.10 -0.56 26.71
CA PRO A 202 -8.33 -0.73 27.48
C PRO A 202 -9.36 -1.63 26.78
N GLN A 203 -9.43 -1.61 25.45
CA GLN A 203 -10.37 -2.43 24.67
C GLN A 203 -9.99 -3.91 24.77
N VAL A 204 -8.70 -4.22 24.63
CA VAL A 204 -8.20 -5.58 24.75
C VAL A 204 -8.35 -6.08 26.19
N LEU A 205 -8.03 -5.27 27.19
CA LEU A 205 -8.18 -5.64 28.59
C LEU A 205 -9.65 -5.96 28.91
N LYS A 206 -10.58 -5.07 28.51
CA LYS A 206 -12.02 -5.29 28.66
C LYS A 206 -12.46 -6.59 27.98
N ARG A 207 -12.06 -6.81 26.72
CA ARG A 207 -12.37 -8.04 25.96
C ARG A 207 -11.80 -9.29 26.65
N THR A 208 -10.63 -9.18 27.24
CA THR A 208 -9.95 -10.28 27.96
C THR A 208 -10.71 -10.65 29.23
N ILE A 209 -11.21 -9.67 29.97
CA ILE A 209 -12.09 -9.88 31.13
C ILE A 209 -13.43 -10.49 30.67
N ASP A 210 -14.11 -9.86 29.71
CA ASP A 210 -15.42 -10.27 29.19
C ASP A 210 -15.42 -11.70 28.64
N THR A 211 -14.32 -12.12 28.02
CA THR A 211 -14.16 -13.47 27.42
C THR A 211 -13.36 -14.44 28.30
N ARG A 212 -12.99 -14.04 29.52
CA ARG A 212 -12.15 -14.84 30.44
C ARG A 212 -10.87 -15.37 29.76
N GLY A 213 -10.24 -14.54 28.92
CA GLY A 213 -9.00 -14.85 28.22
C GLY A 213 -9.13 -15.59 26.89
N GLU A 214 -10.34 -15.92 26.45
CA GLU A 214 -10.55 -16.68 25.21
C GLU A 214 -10.14 -15.91 23.95
N ASN A 215 -10.17 -14.57 23.97
CA ASN A 215 -9.61 -13.73 22.91
C ASN A 215 -8.11 -13.99 22.71
N LEU A 216 -7.32 -14.02 23.79
CA LEU A 216 -5.86 -14.21 23.71
C LEU A 216 -5.50 -15.63 23.27
N LEU A 217 -6.28 -16.63 23.67
CA LEU A 217 -6.06 -18.02 23.25
C LEU A 217 -6.38 -18.23 21.77
N ARG A 218 -7.47 -17.64 21.28
CA ARG A 218 -7.77 -17.59 19.84
C ARG A 218 -6.68 -16.83 19.07
N GLY A 219 -6.23 -15.70 19.61
CA GLY A 219 -5.14 -14.92 19.04
C GLY A 219 -3.81 -15.69 18.98
N LEU A 220 -3.49 -16.48 19.99
CA LEU A 220 -2.32 -17.36 19.97
C LEU A 220 -2.46 -18.46 18.91
N ASN A 221 -3.64 -19.08 18.77
CA ASN A 221 -3.89 -20.03 17.68
C ASN A 221 -3.73 -19.38 16.31
N ASN A 222 -4.22 -18.15 16.14
CA ASN A 222 -4.02 -17.39 14.91
C ASN A 222 -2.53 -17.16 14.61
N LEU A 223 -1.74 -16.76 15.62
CA LEU A 223 -0.29 -16.58 15.49
C LEU A 223 0.43 -17.87 15.09
N LEU A 224 0.08 -18.98 15.76
CA LEU A 224 0.66 -20.30 15.50
C LEU A 224 0.30 -20.82 14.09
N ALA A 225 -0.93 -20.60 13.64
CA ALA A 225 -1.38 -20.93 12.29
C ALA A 225 -0.67 -20.08 11.22
N ASP A 226 -0.44 -18.80 11.50
CA ASP A 226 0.31 -17.91 10.60
C ASP A 226 1.80 -18.30 10.52
N LEU A 227 2.40 -18.77 11.62
CA LEU A 227 3.77 -19.33 11.65
C LEU A 227 3.88 -20.67 10.91
N GLU A 228 2.92 -21.59 11.12
CA GLU A 228 2.78 -22.84 10.36
C GLU A 228 2.71 -22.52 8.85
N ARG A 229 1.82 -21.60 8.48
CA ARG A 229 1.57 -21.19 7.09
C ARG A 229 2.78 -20.51 6.44
N GLY A 230 3.55 -19.73 7.19
CA GLY A 230 4.79 -19.13 6.71
C GLY A 230 6.01 -20.04 6.87
N ARG A 231 5.82 -21.32 7.23
CA ARG A 231 6.88 -22.32 7.43
C ARG A 231 8.01 -21.82 8.34
N GLY A 232 7.63 -21.22 9.48
CA GLY A 232 8.56 -20.64 10.45
C GLY A 232 8.76 -19.12 10.31
N ARG A 233 8.33 -18.50 9.20
CA ARG A 233 8.19 -17.03 9.10
C ARG A 233 6.77 -16.61 9.49
N LEU A 234 6.64 -15.46 10.15
CA LEU A 234 5.32 -14.94 10.48
C LEU A 234 4.67 -14.37 9.21
N ARG A 235 3.78 -15.16 8.59
CA ARG A 235 2.97 -14.69 7.46
C ARG A 235 1.62 -14.25 8.01
N ILE A 236 1.46 -12.96 8.25
CA ILE A 236 0.25 -12.38 8.84
C ILE A 236 -0.94 -12.51 7.87
N ARG A 237 -2.09 -13.05 8.30
CA ARG A 237 -3.28 -13.20 7.45
C ARG A 237 -4.20 -11.97 7.51
N MET A 238 -3.96 -10.97 6.67
CA MET A 238 -4.72 -9.70 6.73
C MET A 238 -6.19 -9.77 6.29
N THR A 239 -6.61 -10.83 5.59
CA THR A 239 -7.99 -11.09 5.15
C THR A 239 -8.26 -12.59 5.10
N ASP A 240 -9.54 -12.97 5.08
CA ASP A 240 -9.91 -14.32 4.67
C ASP A 240 -9.51 -14.55 3.21
N ILE A 241 -8.54 -15.45 3.01
CA ILE A 241 -8.00 -15.81 1.69
C ILE A 241 -8.87 -16.84 0.97
N GLU A 242 -9.71 -17.59 1.69
CA GLU A 242 -10.58 -18.62 1.09
C GLU A 242 -11.88 -18.02 0.55
N ALA A 243 -12.27 -16.84 1.05
CA ALA A 243 -13.44 -16.11 0.61
C ALA A 243 -13.36 -15.59 -0.83
N PHE A 244 -12.14 -15.39 -1.36
CA PHE A 244 -11.92 -14.85 -2.69
C PHE A 244 -11.27 -15.87 -3.62
N ARG A 245 -11.88 -16.05 -4.78
CA ARG A 245 -11.44 -16.95 -5.84
C ARG A 245 -11.52 -16.21 -7.16
N THR A 246 -10.37 -16.08 -7.80
CA THR A 246 -10.22 -15.45 -9.12
C THR A 246 -11.07 -16.17 -10.16
N GLY A 247 -11.95 -15.43 -10.84
CA GLY A 247 -12.93 -15.94 -11.80
C GLY A 247 -14.26 -16.40 -11.20
N GLU A 248 -14.36 -16.58 -9.88
CA GLU A 248 -15.61 -16.99 -9.21
C GLU A 248 -16.23 -15.87 -8.37
N THR A 249 -15.42 -15.20 -7.53
CA THR A 249 -15.89 -14.13 -6.63
C THR A 249 -15.19 -12.79 -6.83
N ILE A 250 -14.00 -12.80 -7.43
CA ILE A 250 -13.26 -11.61 -7.90
C ILE A 250 -12.83 -11.81 -9.36
N ALA A 251 -12.57 -10.75 -10.12
CA ALA A 251 -12.27 -10.84 -11.57
C ALA A 251 -13.36 -11.57 -12.36
N THR A 252 -14.63 -11.23 -12.06
CA THR A 252 -15.82 -11.93 -12.57
C THR A 252 -16.47 -11.23 -13.77
N SER A 253 -15.86 -10.15 -14.28
CA SER A 253 -16.40 -9.47 -15.47
C SER A 253 -16.34 -10.41 -16.67
N PRO A 254 -17.47 -10.64 -17.38
CA PRO A 254 -17.49 -11.55 -18.52
C PRO A 254 -16.56 -11.08 -19.64
N GLY A 255 -15.77 -11.99 -20.18
CA GLY A 255 -14.80 -11.70 -21.22
C GLY A 255 -14.07 -12.96 -21.66
N PHE A 256 -13.15 -12.79 -22.61
CA PHE A 256 -12.39 -13.87 -23.22
C PHE A 256 -10.94 -13.46 -23.40
N VAL A 257 -10.03 -14.43 -23.22
CA VAL A 257 -8.65 -14.30 -23.67
C VAL A 257 -8.67 -14.36 -25.20
N VAL A 258 -8.29 -13.29 -25.86
CA VAL A 258 -8.31 -13.17 -27.34
C VAL A 258 -6.92 -13.36 -27.96
N TYR A 259 -5.87 -13.26 -27.15
CA TYR A 259 -4.49 -13.49 -27.57
C TYR A 259 -3.64 -13.93 -26.38
N ARG A 260 -2.62 -14.75 -26.65
CA ARG A 260 -1.65 -15.21 -25.64
C ARG A 260 -0.27 -15.31 -26.28
N ASN A 261 0.73 -14.83 -25.57
CA ASN A 261 2.13 -15.13 -25.83
C ASN A 261 2.85 -15.46 -24.51
N THR A 262 4.17 -15.56 -24.55
CA THR A 262 4.98 -15.92 -23.38
C THR A 262 4.86 -14.95 -22.21
N MET A 263 4.55 -13.67 -22.45
CA MET A 263 4.54 -12.63 -21.41
C MET A 263 3.14 -12.26 -20.93
N MET A 264 2.12 -12.41 -21.77
CA MET A 264 0.77 -11.97 -21.45
C MET A 264 -0.35 -12.78 -22.10
N GLU A 265 -1.50 -12.71 -21.44
CA GLU A 265 -2.82 -12.92 -22.04
C GLU A 265 -3.49 -11.55 -22.26
N LEU A 266 -4.02 -11.31 -23.46
CA LEU A 266 -4.87 -10.15 -23.73
C LEU A 266 -6.33 -10.56 -23.57
N ILE A 267 -7.03 -9.90 -22.65
CA ILE A 267 -8.45 -10.17 -22.36
C ILE A 267 -9.30 -9.09 -23.02
N GLN A 268 -10.30 -9.48 -23.81
CA GLN A 268 -11.38 -8.60 -24.26
C GLN A 268 -12.62 -8.86 -23.42
N TYR A 269 -13.19 -7.82 -22.82
CA TYR A 269 -14.43 -7.95 -22.05
C TYR A 269 -15.67 -7.82 -22.93
N GLU A 270 -16.72 -8.55 -22.56
CA GLU A 270 -18.01 -8.49 -23.26
C GLU A 270 -18.66 -7.11 -23.06
N PRO A 271 -19.19 -6.49 -24.13
CA PRO A 271 -19.87 -5.21 -24.04
C PRO A 271 -21.18 -5.33 -23.26
N GLN A 272 -21.50 -4.30 -22.47
CA GLN A 272 -22.75 -4.22 -21.70
C GLN A 272 -23.78 -3.27 -22.32
N THR A 273 -23.49 -2.77 -23.54
CA THR A 273 -24.31 -1.81 -24.28
C THR A 273 -24.36 -2.21 -25.75
N GLU A 274 -25.48 -1.98 -26.44
CA GLU A 274 -25.64 -2.29 -27.87
C GLU A 274 -24.68 -1.50 -28.78
N ARG A 275 -24.28 -0.29 -28.36
CA ARG A 275 -23.33 0.56 -29.08
C ARG A 275 -22.21 1.01 -28.17
N VAL A 276 -20.98 0.86 -28.66
CA VAL A 276 -19.75 1.18 -27.94
C VAL A 276 -18.98 2.29 -28.66
N LEU A 277 -18.05 2.94 -27.97
CA LEU A 277 -17.12 3.88 -28.56
C LEU A 277 -16.27 3.18 -29.61
N ARG A 278 -16.03 3.88 -30.70
CA ARG A 278 -15.29 3.35 -31.83
C ARG A 278 -13.85 3.07 -31.42
N ARG A 279 -13.16 4.00 -30.77
CA ARG A 279 -11.78 3.77 -30.27
C ARG A 279 -11.79 2.79 -29.08
N PRO A 280 -11.07 1.67 -29.15
CA PRO A 280 -10.94 0.74 -28.03
C PRO A 280 -10.15 1.33 -26.86
N LEU A 281 -10.29 0.71 -25.69
CA LEU A 281 -9.55 1.02 -24.47
C LEU A 281 -8.63 -0.15 -24.11
N LEU A 282 -7.33 0.10 -24.00
CA LEU A 282 -6.33 -0.85 -23.49
C LEU A 282 -5.91 -0.47 -22.08
N ILE A 283 -5.97 -1.41 -21.15
CA ILE A 283 -5.52 -1.25 -19.77
C ILE A 283 -4.22 -2.06 -19.59
N VAL A 284 -3.16 -1.37 -19.18
CA VAL A 284 -1.83 -1.89 -18.86
C VAL A 284 -1.65 -1.84 -17.34
N PRO A 285 -2.00 -2.91 -16.62
CA PRO A 285 -1.86 -2.98 -15.17
C PRO A 285 -0.38 -3.15 -14.78
N PRO A 286 -0.02 -2.91 -13.50
CA PRO A 286 1.28 -3.31 -13.00
C PRO A 286 1.40 -4.85 -12.97
N TRP A 287 2.63 -5.36 -12.97
CA TRP A 287 2.94 -6.79 -12.78
C TRP A 287 3.69 -7.06 -11.47
N ILE A 288 3.60 -6.13 -10.52
CA ILE A 288 4.05 -6.32 -9.13
C ILE A 288 3.02 -7.15 -8.33
N ASN A 289 1.75 -6.90 -8.64
CA ASN A 289 0.58 -7.70 -8.24
C ASN A 289 -0.28 -7.91 -9.50
N LYS A 290 -1.35 -8.68 -9.38
CA LYS A 290 -2.17 -9.07 -10.52
C LYS A 290 -3.12 -7.98 -11.00
N PHE A 291 -3.57 -8.08 -12.25
CA PHE A 291 -4.38 -7.05 -12.91
C PHE A 291 -5.74 -6.79 -12.26
N TYR A 292 -6.29 -7.78 -11.54
CA TYR A 292 -7.68 -7.75 -11.06
C TYR A 292 -7.96 -6.68 -10.00
N ILE A 293 -6.98 -5.86 -9.61
CA ILE A 293 -7.23 -4.64 -8.83
C ILE A 293 -8.23 -3.68 -9.50
N LEU A 294 -8.27 -3.67 -10.83
CA LEU A 294 -9.26 -2.90 -11.61
C LEU A 294 -10.54 -3.71 -11.93
N ASP A 295 -10.60 -4.97 -11.51
CA ASP A 295 -11.72 -5.88 -11.71
C ASP A 295 -11.93 -6.77 -10.47
N LEU A 296 -12.11 -6.18 -9.30
CA LEU A 296 -12.30 -6.90 -8.04
C LEU A 296 -13.69 -7.57 -8.02
N GLN A 297 -14.61 -7.05 -7.21
CA GLN A 297 -15.99 -7.50 -7.16
C GLN A 297 -16.86 -6.69 -8.14
N PRO A 298 -18.05 -7.19 -8.51
CA PRO A 298 -18.99 -6.48 -9.36
C PRO A 298 -19.25 -5.01 -9.00
N HIS A 299 -19.26 -4.68 -7.71
CA HIS A 299 -19.63 -3.35 -7.23
C HIS A 299 -18.47 -2.35 -7.21
N ASN A 300 -17.22 -2.82 -7.32
CA ASN A 300 -16.01 -2.00 -7.30
C ASN A 300 -15.06 -2.31 -8.48
N SER A 301 -15.56 -2.98 -9.52
CA SER A 301 -14.82 -3.22 -10.77
C SER A 301 -14.89 -2.01 -11.70
N PHE A 302 -13.72 -1.42 -11.98
CA PHE A 302 -13.57 -0.37 -12.99
C PHE A 302 -13.82 -0.93 -14.39
N VAL A 303 -13.33 -2.14 -14.69
CA VAL A 303 -13.55 -2.80 -15.98
C VAL A 303 -15.04 -2.96 -16.27
N ARG A 304 -15.79 -3.50 -15.32
CA ARG A 304 -17.25 -3.67 -15.45
C ARG A 304 -17.95 -2.33 -15.64
N TRP A 305 -17.51 -1.31 -14.91
CA TRP A 305 -18.07 0.02 -15.03
C TRP A 305 -17.77 0.65 -16.40
N ALA A 306 -16.54 0.52 -16.91
CA ALA A 306 -16.14 1.06 -18.20
C ALA A 306 -16.85 0.38 -19.38
N THR A 307 -17.05 -0.94 -19.34
CA THR A 307 -17.87 -1.64 -20.35
C THR A 307 -19.34 -1.18 -20.30
N ALA A 308 -19.88 -0.89 -19.11
CA ALA A 308 -21.21 -0.30 -18.96
C ALA A 308 -21.30 1.16 -19.46
N GLN A 309 -20.20 1.92 -19.48
CA GLN A 309 -20.14 3.24 -20.12
C GLN A 309 -20.00 3.17 -21.65
N GLY A 310 -19.91 1.97 -22.23
CA GLY A 310 -19.82 1.75 -23.66
C GLY A 310 -18.39 1.74 -24.21
N HIS A 311 -17.37 1.46 -23.39
CA HIS A 311 -16.01 1.20 -23.90
C HIS A 311 -15.86 -0.25 -24.37
N THR A 312 -15.14 -0.49 -25.46
CA THR A 312 -14.57 -1.83 -25.73
C THR A 312 -13.28 -1.96 -24.94
N VAL A 313 -13.29 -2.75 -23.86
CA VAL A 313 -12.19 -2.81 -22.89
C VAL A 313 -11.32 -4.04 -23.14
N PHE A 314 -10.02 -3.80 -23.24
CA PHE A 314 -8.96 -4.80 -23.27
C PHE A 314 -8.07 -4.64 -22.04
N VAL A 315 -7.66 -5.74 -21.41
CA VAL A 315 -6.72 -5.74 -20.27
C VAL A 315 -5.59 -6.72 -20.56
N ILE A 316 -4.35 -6.30 -20.27
CA ILE A 316 -3.19 -7.19 -20.26
C ILE A 316 -3.14 -7.95 -18.93
N SER A 317 -3.21 -9.28 -18.98
CA SER A 317 -2.94 -10.16 -17.85
C SER A 317 -1.51 -10.72 -17.98
N TRP A 318 -0.59 -10.20 -17.17
CA TRP A 318 0.81 -10.60 -17.19
C TRP A 318 1.02 -12.00 -16.59
N ILE A 319 1.95 -12.77 -17.17
CA ILE A 319 2.43 -14.00 -16.56
C ILE A 319 3.17 -13.72 -15.24
N ASN A 320 3.07 -14.64 -14.28
CA ASN A 320 3.93 -14.64 -13.10
C ASN A 320 5.26 -15.37 -13.42
N PRO A 321 6.38 -14.64 -13.59
CA PRO A 321 7.59 -15.22 -14.15
C PRO A 321 8.29 -16.16 -13.17
N ASP A 322 8.86 -17.24 -13.69
CA ASP A 322 9.72 -18.16 -12.94
C ASP A 322 11.19 -18.04 -13.41
N GLU A 323 12.04 -18.99 -13.01
CA GLU A 323 13.45 -19.05 -13.40
C GLU A 323 13.65 -19.03 -14.93
N THR A 324 12.68 -19.55 -15.70
CA THR A 324 12.78 -19.63 -17.17
C THR A 324 12.65 -18.27 -17.84
N LEU A 325 12.00 -17.30 -17.16
CA LEU A 325 11.79 -15.94 -17.65
C LEU A 325 12.76 -14.93 -17.03
N ALA A 326 13.78 -15.37 -16.29
CA ALA A 326 14.78 -14.52 -15.65
C ALA A 326 15.46 -13.51 -16.61
N GLY A 327 15.64 -13.92 -17.87
CA GLY A 327 16.27 -13.11 -18.91
C GLY A 327 15.39 -12.01 -19.50
N LYS A 328 14.08 -12.00 -19.19
CA LYS A 328 13.14 -10.98 -19.69
C LYS A 328 13.49 -9.60 -19.14
N SER A 329 13.60 -8.66 -20.06
CA SER A 329 13.98 -7.27 -19.87
C SER A 329 12.76 -6.35 -19.89
N PHE A 330 12.94 -5.07 -19.55
CA PHE A 330 11.87 -4.07 -19.65
C PHE A 330 11.38 -3.91 -21.10
N ASP A 331 12.28 -4.05 -22.08
CA ASP A 331 11.96 -4.08 -23.51
C ASP A 331 10.99 -5.20 -23.88
N ASP A 332 11.15 -6.40 -23.30
CA ASP A 332 10.29 -7.54 -23.60
C ASP A 332 8.84 -7.30 -23.11
N TYR A 333 8.66 -6.65 -21.95
CA TYR A 333 7.33 -6.21 -21.49
C TYR A 333 6.70 -5.18 -22.44
N MET A 334 7.51 -4.33 -23.07
CA MET A 334 7.04 -3.36 -24.06
C MET A 334 6.65 -4.03 -25.39
N THR A 335 7.52 -4.88 -25.93
CA THR A 335 7.37 -5.48 -27.26
C THR A 335 6.36 -6.63 -27.26
N GLU A 336 6.49 -7.58 -26.33
CA GLU A 336 5.59 -8.72 -26.19
C GLU A 336 4.34 -8.38 -25.36
N GLY A 337 4.30 -7.24 -24.67
CA GLY A 337 3.11 -6.77 -23.97
C GLY A 337 2.39 -5.68 -24.75
N VAL A 338 2.78 -4.43 -24.52
CA VAL A 338 2.04 -3.24 -25.02
C VAL A 338 1.93 -3.22 -26.55
N PHE A 339 3.03 -3.44 -27.28
CA PHE A 339 2.98 -3.39 -28.75
C PHE A 339 2.21 -4.56 -29.35
N ALA A 340 2.43 -5.78 -28.86
CA ALA A 340 1.64 -6.94 -29.26
C ALA A 340 0.13 -6.75 -28.98
N ALA A 341 -0.23 -6.14 -27.85
CA ALA A 341 -1.62 -5.84 -27.53
C ALA A 341 -2.23 -4.83 -28.52
N LEU A 342 -1.49 -3.78 -28.88
CA LEU A 342 -1.95 -2.79 -29.86
C LEU A 342 -2.12 -3.40 -31.26
N ASP A 343 -1.19 -4.24 -31.69
CA ASP A 343 -1.27 -4.95 -32.97
C ASP A 343 -2.51 -5.86 -33.01
N GLU A 344 -2.75 -6.59 -31.93
CA GLU A 344 -3.89 -7.49 -31.83
C GLU A 344 -5.23 -6.75 -31.74
N ILE A 345 -5.30 -5.64 -31.00
CA ILE A 345 -6.50 -4.79 -30.97
C ILE A 345 -6.81 -4.26 -32.37
N ALA A 346 -5.79 -3.81 -33.12
CA ALA A 346 -5.99 -3.35 -34.49
C ALA A 346 -6.48 -4.49 -35.40
N ARG A 347 -5.94 -5.70 -35.24
CA ARG A 347 -6.39 -6.90 -35.98
C ARG A 347 -7.84 -7.27 -35.68
N LEU A 348 -8.23 -7.27 -34.40
CA LEU A 348 -9.55 -7.70 -33.95
C LEU A 348 -10.65 -6.67 -34.22
N THR A 349 -10.33 -5.38 -34.04
CA THR A 349 -11.34 -4.30 -34.08
C THR A 349 -11.35 -3.51 -35.39
N GLY A 350 -10.28 -3.61 -36.19
CA GLY A 350 -10.03 -2.75 -37.35
C GLY A 350 -9.59 -1.33 -36.98
N GLU A 351 -9.50 -0.99 -35.69
CA GLU A 351 -9.16 0.34 -35.22
C GLU A 351 -7.67 0.43 -34.89
N ARG A 352 -6.94 1.28 -35.62
CA ARG A 352 -5.51 1.52 -35.35
C ARG A 352 -5.27 2.34 -34.09
N LYS A 353 -6.22 3.20 -33.73
CA LYS A 353 -6.10 4.17 -32.63
C LYS A 353 -6.78 3.67 -31.37
N VAL A 354 -6.04 3.64 -30.27
CA VAL A 354 -6.45 3.06 -28.97
C VAL A 354 -6.23 4.09 -27.87
N ASN A 355 -7.17 4.17 -26.93
CA ASN A 355 -6.98 4.89 -25.67
C ASN A 355 -6.26 3.95 -24.69
N GLY A 356 -5.16 4.39 -24.07
CA GLY A 356 -4.40 3.59 -23.11
C GLY A 356 -4.63 4.05 -21.67
N ILE A 357 -4.88 3.13 -20.74
CA ILE A 357 -4.73 3.34 -19.30
C ILE A 357 -3.51 2.56 -18.85
N GLY A 358 -2.65 3.17 -18.06
CA GLY A 358 -1.58 2.49 -17.35
C GLY A 358 -1.67 2.78 -15.86
N TYR A 359 -1.51 1.75 -15.04
CA TYR A 359 -1.58 1.86 -13.57
C TYR A 359 -0.22 1.53 -12.94
N CYS A 360 0.27 2.41 -12.05
CA CYS A 360 1.53 2.24 -11.34
C CYS A 360 2.68 1.94 -12.33
N LEU A 361 3.44 0.87 -12.13
CA LEU A 361 4.51 0.41 -13.04
C LEU A 361 4.01 0.13 -14.48
N GLY A 362 2.77 -0.33 -14.65
CA GLY A 362 2.16 -0.49 -15.97
C GLY A 362 1.97 0.84 -16.70
N GLY A 363 1.76 1.94 -15.96
CA GLY A 363 1.75 3.29 -16.52
C GLY A 363 3.14 3.80 -16.88
N THR A 364 4.17 3.47 -16.10
CA THR A 364 5.56 3.80 -16.47
C THR A 364 5.92 3.09 -17.78
N LEU A 365 5.54 1.81 -17.92
CA LEU A 365 5.69 1.08 -19.18
C LEU A 365 4.91 1.75 -20.33
N LEU A 366 3.65 2.13 -20.12
CA LEU A 366 2.84 2.83 -21.13
C LEU A 366 3.46 4.17 -21.55
N GLY A 367 4.03 4.93 -20.61
CA GLY A 367 4.74 6.19 -20.88
C GLY A 367 5.98 5.97 -21.73
N CYS A 368 6.80 4.97 -21.37
CA CYS A 368 7.94 4.53 -22.18
C CYS A 368 7.50 4.08 -23.58
N SER A 369 6.43 3.30 -23.70
CA SER A 369 5.87 2.85 -24.98
C SER A 369 5.41 4.01 -25.82
N ALA A 370 4.72 5.00 -25.24
CA ALA A 370 4.32 6.22 -25.93
C ALA A 370 5.53 7.02 -26.43
N GLY A 371 6.60 7.09 -25.65
CA GLY A 371 7.87 7.71 -26.05
C GLY A 371 8.53 7.02 -27.25
N VAL A 372 8.60 5.69 -27.25
CA VAL A 372 9.12 4.91 -28.39
C VAL A 372 8.26 5.09 -29.64
N LEU A 373 6.93 5.05 -29.48
CA LEU A 373 5.98 5.25 -30.59
C LEU A 373 6.12 6.67 -31.18
N ALA A 374 6.21 7.71 -30.34
CA ALA A 374 6.44 9.08 -30.77
C ALA A 374 7.77 9.25 -31.53
N ALA A 375 8.85 8.63 -31.04
CA ALA A 375 10.15 8.64 -31.71
C ALA A 375 10.11 7.98 -33.10
N ARG A 376 9.26 6.95 -33.27
CA ARG A 376 9.03 6.23 -34.53
C ARG A 376 7.98 6.86 -35.44
N GLY A 377 7.29 7.92 -34.99
CA GLY A 377 6.20 8.55 -35.73
C GLY A 377 4.91 7.72 -35.77
N ASP A 378 4.71 6.83 -34.80
CA ASP A 378 3.52 6.00 -34.67
C ASP A 378 2.54 6.61 -33.65
N ASP A 379 1.35 6.97 -34.11
CA ASP A 379 0.29 7.64 -33.34
C ASP A 379 -0.88 6.70 -32.96
N ARG A 380 -0.61 5.38 -32.84
CA ARG A 380 -1.62 4.38 -32.44
C ARG A 380 -2.16 4.56 -31.02
N LEU A 381 -1.38 5.14 -30.11
CA LEU A 381 -1.89 5.59 -28.80
C LEU A 381 -2.51 6.97 -28.97
N ALA A 382 -3.84 7.02 -29.04
CA ALA A 382 -4.59 8.24 -29.30
C ALA A 382 -4.70 9.14 -28.07
N SER A 383 -4.76 8.54 -26.89
CA SER A 383 -4.70 9.20 -25.59
C SER A 383 -4.11 8.26 -24.56
N THR A 384 -3.53 8.79 -23.50
CA THR A 384 -3.02 8.01 -22.36
C THR A 384 -3.64 8.47 -21.05
N SER A 385 -3.81 7.55 -20.12
CA SER A 385 -4.29 7.81 -18.77
C SER A 385 -3.37 7.12 -17.78
N PHE A 386 -2.73 7.88 -16.91
CA PHE A 386 -1.73 7.43 -15.95
C PHE A 386 -2.33 7.46 -14.55
N LEU A 387 -2.57 6.28 -13.98
CA LEU A 387 -3.17 6.11 -12.66
C LEU A 387 -2.05 5.82 -11.66
N ALA A 388 -1.85 6.68 -10.66
CA ALA A 388 -0.80 6.55 -9.65
C ALA A 388 0.58 6.20 -10.24
N THR A 389 0.97 6.85 -11.33
CA THR A 389 2.16 6.51 -12.12
C THR A 389 3.19 7.62 -12.08
N MET A 390 4.44 7.24 -11.80
CA MET A 390 5.59 8.12 -11.91
C MET A 390 6.23 8.00 -13.30
N LEU A 391 6.48 9.15 -13.91
CA LEU A 391 7.34 9.30 -15.10
C LEU A 391 8.64 10.03 -14.73
N ASP A 392 8.57 10.91 -13.74
CA ASP A 392 9.70 11.48 -13.02
C ASP A 392 9.84 10.76 -11.67
N PHE A 393 11.05 10.34 -11.33
CA PHE A 393 11.41 9.66 -10.10
C PHE A 393 12.28 10.53 -9.19
N CYS A 394 12.23 11.87 -9.34
CA CYS A 394 13.03 12.81 -8.56
C CYS A 394 12.83 12.68 -7.04
N ASP A 395 11.61 12.33 -6.62
CA ASP A 395 11.26 12.05 -5.23
C ASP A 395 10.26 10.89 -5.18
N PRO A 396 10.74 9.64 -5.18
CA PRO A 396 9.86 8.47 -5.25
C PRO A 396 9.14 8.18 -3.92
N GLY A 397 9.27 9.06 -2.93
CA GLY A 397 8.68 8.89 -1.61
C GLY A 397 9.46 7.93 -0.72
N GLU A 398 8.78 7.34 0.26
CA GLU A 398 9.41 6.54 1.32
C GLU A 398 10.08 5.27 0.80
N ILE A 399 9.70 4.78 -0.40
CA ILE A 399 10.37 3.62 -1.01
C ILE A 399 11.86 3.87 -1.26
N SER A 400 12.30 5.13 -1.37
CA SER A 400 13.73 5.48 -1.54
C SER A 400 14.59 4.99 -0.37
N VAL A 401 13.99 4.80 0.82
CA VAL A 401 14.69 4.28 2.01
C VAL A 401 15.27 2.88 1.77
N PHE A 402 14.71 2.13 0.83
CA PHE A 402 15.10 0.77 0.46
C PHE A 402 15.90 0.70 -0.86
N ILE A 403 16.30 1.86 -1.42
CA ILE A 403 16.96 1.93 -2.72
C ILE A 403 18.29 2.68 -2.55
N ASP A 404 19.37 1.92 -2.40
CA ASP A 404 20.72 2.45 -2.40
C ASP A 404 21.73 1.45 -3.01
N GLU A 405 22.94 1.91 -3.30
CA GLU A 405 23.89 1.12 -4.10
C GLU A 405 24.26 -0.24 -3.51
N GLU A 406 24.38 -0.33 -2.20
CA GLU A 406 24.79 -1.58 -1.55
C GLU A 406 23.61 -2.55 -1.47
N GLN A 407 22.41 -2.07 -1.12
CA GLN A 407 21.18 -2.87 -1.17
C GLN A 407 20.87 -3.36 -2.58
N LEU A 408 21.06 -2.49 -3.58
CA LEU A 408 20.88 -2.86 -4.98
C LEU A 408 21.87 -3.94 -5.41
N ARG A 409 23.15 -3.87 -4.98
CA ARG A 409 24.16 -4.90 -5.28
C ARG A 409 23.82 -6.23 -4.63
N ASP A 410 23.41 -6.23 -3.36
CA ASP A 410 23.07 -7.45 -2.64
C ASP A 410 21.80 -8.09 -3.22
N MET A 411 20.79 -7.28 -3.51
CA MET A 411 19.57 -7.74 -4.19
C MET A 411 19.88 -8.26 -5.60
N GLU A 412 20.70 -7.55 -6.37
CA GLU A 412 21.14 -8.00 -7.70
C GLU A 412 21.87 -9.33 -7.62
N ALA A 413 22.77 -9.52 -6.66
CA ALA A 413 23.47 -10.79 -6.46
C ALA A 413 22.50 -11.95 -6.12
N ARG A 414 21.48 -11.69 -5.27
CA ARG A 414 20.44 -12.68 -4.93
C ARG A 414 19.56 -13.00 -6.14
N MET A 415 19.06 -11.97 -6.82
CA MET A 415 18.22 -12.11 -8.01
C MET A 415 18.96 -12.75 -9.18
N ASN A 416 20.26 -12.52 -9.36
CA ASN A 416 21.05 -13.19 -10.39
C ASN A 416 21.26 -14.69 -10.11
N ARG A 417 21.27 -15.11 -8.84
CA ARG A 417 21.32 -16.54 -8.49
C ARG A 417 19.97 -17.23 -8.71
N ARG A 418 18.87 -16.55 -8.36
CA ARG A 418 17.51 -17.09 -8.41
C ARG A 418 16.80 -16.90 -9.75
N GLY A 419 17.16 -15.86 -10.50
CA GLY A 419 16.51 -15.42 -11.74
C GLY A 419 15.42 -14.35 -11.57
N TYR A 420 14.87 -14.17 -10.37
CA TYR A 420 13.80 -13.20 -10.09
C TYR A 420 13.81 -12.74 -8.63
N LEU A 421 13.05 -11.65 -8.35
CA LEU A 421 12.64 -11.27 -7.00
C LEU A 421 11.37 -12.02 -6.62
N ASP A 422 11.36 -12.62 -5.43
CA ASP A 422 10.18 -13.26 -4.89
C ASP A 422 9.08 -12.26 -4.51
N GLY A 423 7.82 -12.60 -4.79
CA GLY A 423 6.69 -11.73 -4.46
C GLY A 423 6.54 -11.46 -2.95
N THR A 424 7.07 -12.34 -2.09
CA THR A 424 7.06 -12.12 -0.63
C THR A 424 7.98 -10.98 -0.21
N GLU A 425 9.16 -10.83 -0.82
CA GLU A 425 10.11 -9.76 -0.50
C GLU A 425 9.53 -8.37 -0.85
N MET A 426 8.83 -8.30 -1.98
CA MET A 426 8.14 -7.08 -2.40
C MET A 426 6.96 -6.76 -1.47
N SER A 427 6.17 -7.77 -1.11
CA SER A 427 5.03 -7.62 -0.19
C SER A 427 5.48 -7.14 1.19
N GLU A 428 6.60 -7.67 1.71
CA GLU A 428 7.20 -7.24 2.99
C GLU A 428 7.60 -5.77 2.94
N THR A 429 8.21 -5.31 1.85
CA THR A 429 8.61 -3.91 1.67
C THR A 429 7.38 -2.98 1.64
N PHE A 430 6.34 -3.32 0.89
CA PHE A 430 5.11 -2.52 0.86
C PHE A 430 4.33 -2.53 2.19
N ASN A 431 4.37 -3.63 2.94
CA ASN A 431 3.76 -3.72 4.26
C ASN A 431 4.46 -2.80 5.25
N LEU A 432 5.80 -2.72 5.20
CA LEU A 432 6.57 -1.76 6.01
C LEU A 432 6.16 -0.32 5.66
N LEU A 433 6.01 0.04 4.39
CA LEU A 433 5.53 1.38 3.99
C LEU A 433 4.12 1.75 4.52
N ARG A 434 3.35 0.80 5.09
CA ARG A 434 1.99 1.03 5.62
C ARG A 434 1.80 0.57 7.07
N ALA A 435 2.87 0.45 7.86
CA ALA A 435 2.80 -0.20 9.17
C ALA A 435 1.77 0.40 10.15
N ASN A 436 1.54 1.71 10.10
CA ASN A 436 0.69 2.40 11.08
C ASN A 436 -0.78 2.05 10.96
N ASP A 437 -1.33 2.05 9.75
CA ASP A 437 -2.76 1.82 9.55
C ASP A 437 -3.10 0.34 9.33
N LEU A 438 -2.16 -0.46 8.80
CA LEU A 438 -2.46 -1.83 8.37
C LEU A 438 -1.87 -2.93 9.27
N ILE A 439 -0.62 -2.80 9.71
CA ILE A 439 0.03 -3.85 10.51
C ILE A 439 -0.50 -3.85 11.95
N TRP A 440 -0.47 -2.70 12.62
CA TRP A 440 -0.81 -2.66 14.06
C TRP A 440 -2.29 -2.85 14.34
N SER A 441 -3.17 -2.29 13.50
CA SER A 441 -4.61 -2.51 13.61
C SER A 441 -4.95 -4.00 13.46
N PHE A 442 -4.27 -4.69 12.54
CA PHE A 442 -4.42 -6.13 12.35
C PHE A 442 -3.87 -6.93 13.53
N VAL A 443 -2.65 -6.62 14.00
CA VAL A 443 -2.04 -7.29 15.17
C VAL A 443 -2.98 -7.22 16.38
N VAL A 444 -3.54 -6.03 16.66
CA VAL A 444 -4.49 -5.84 17.76
C VAL A 444 -5.75 -6.68 17.54
N ASN A 445 -6.40 -6.59 16.38
CA ASN A 445 -7.67 -7.30 16.17
C ASN A 445 -7.49 -8.83 16.06
N HIS A 446 -6.50 -9.30 15.30
CA HIS A 446 -6.32 -10.72 15.02
C HIS A 446 -5.66 -11.47 16.17
N TYR A 447 -4.60 -10.91 16.77
CA TYR A 447 -3.82 -11.59 17.79
C TYR A 447 -4.22 -11.20 19.22
N LEU A 448 -4.71 -9.98 19.47
CA LEU A 448 -5.11 -9.58 20.82
C LEU A 448 -6.62 -9.70 21.05
N MET A 449 -7.46 -9.29 20.10
CA MET A 449 -8.91 -9.41 20.21
C MET A 449 -9.42 -10.81 19.82
N GLY A 450 -8.56 -11.63 19.19
CA GLY A 450 -8.88 -13.00 18.76
C GLY A 450 -9.94 -13.04 17.66
N GLU A 451 -10.03 -11.97 16.87
CA GLU A 451 -11.01 -11.82 15.80
C GLU A 451 -10.53 -12.51 14.53
N THR A 452 -11.49 -12.97 13.73
CA THR A 452 -11.20 -13.51 12.40
C THR A 452 -11.11 -12.35 11.41
N PRO A 453 -10.13 -12.34 10.49
CA PRO A 453 -10.01 -11.28 9.50
C PRO A 453 -11.26 -11.24 8.65
N VAL A 454 -11.86 -10.05 8.49
CA VAL A 454 -12.99 -9.89 7.57
C VAL A 454 -12.54 -10.09 6.12
N PRO A 455 -13.38 -10.69 5.25
CA PRO A 455 -13.10 -10.74 3.83
C PRO A 455 -12.99 -9.32 3.28
N PHE A 456 -11.78 -8.93 2.89
CA PHE A 456 -11.50 -7.66 2.25
C PHE A 456 -10.66 -7.89 0.99
N ASP A 457 -11.29 -7.67 -0.16
CA ASP A 457 -10.78 -7.95 -1.49
C ASP A 457 -9.47 -7.21 -1.80
N LEU A 458 -9.34 -5.95 -1.38
CA LEU A 458 -8.10 -5.18 -1.53
C LEU A 458 -6.91 -5.81 -0.80
N LEU A 459 -7.13 -6.39 0.38
CA LEU A 459 -6.06 -7.08 1.10
C LEU A 459 -5.77 -8.46 0.52
N HIS A 460 -6.76 -9.10 -0.08
CA HIS A 460 -6.56 -10.35 -0.83
C HIS A 460 -5.63 -10.08 -2.01
N TRP A 461 -5.94 -9.06 -2.81
CA TRP A 461 -5.10 -8.64 -3.94
C TRP A 461 -3.67 -8.29 -3.50
N ASN A 462 -3.52 -7.51 -2.42
CA ASN A 462 -2.20 -7.11 -1.92
C ASN A 462 -1.36 -8.33 -1.51
N SER A 463 -2.01 -9.37 -0.95
CA SER A 463 -1.37 -10.62 -0.56
C SER A 463 -1.06 -11.56 -1.73
N ASP A 464 -1.62 -11.30 -2.92
CA ASP A 464 -1.43 -12.09 -4.14
C ASP A 464 -0.37 -11.46 -5.06
N GLY A 465 0.85 -11.31 -4.52
CA GLY A 465 1.99 -10.74 -5.24
C GLY A 465 2.49 -11.63 -6.39
N THR A 466 3.25 -11.03 -7.29
CA THR A 466 3.92 -11.72 -8.41
C THR A 466 5.44 -11.55 -8.32
N ARG A 467 6.17 -12.39 -9.05
CA ARG A 467 7.63 -12.32 -9.15
C ARG A 467 8.04 -11.28 -10.19
N MET A 468 9.29 -10.84 -10.12
CA MET A 468 9.86 -9.89 -11.08
C MET A 468 11.20 -10.39 -11.63
N PRO A 469 11.38 -10.51 -12.96
CA PRO A 469 12.63 -11.00 -13.53
C PRO A 469 13.81 -10.11 -13.17
N ALA A 470 14.96 -10.74 -12.91
CA ALA A 470 16.19 -10.06 -12.47
C ALA A 470 16.55 -8.87 -13.38
N ARG A 471 16.66 -9.14 -14.67
CA ARG A 471 17.09 -8.15 -15.67
C ARG A 471 16.16 -6.94 -15.74
N MET A 472 14.85 -7.18 -15.76
CA MET A 472 13.86 -6.10 -15.81
C MET A 472 13.88 -5.27 -14.51
N HIS A 473 13.87 -5.91 -13.34
CA HIS A 473 13.78 -5.18 -12.07
C HIS A 473 15.01 -4.33 -11.79
N ILE A 474 16.21 -4.86 -12.01
CA ILE A 474 17.46 -4.13 -11.78
C ILE A 474 17.53 -2.91 -12.70
N PHE A 475 17.14 -3.07 -13.98
CA PHE A 475 17.04 -1.94 -14.90
C PHE A 475 16.07 -0.89 -14.38
N TYR A 476 14.88 -1.29 -13.92
CA TYR A 476 13.88 -0.37 -13.40
C TYR A 476 14.40 0.44 -12.20
N LEU A 477 15.03 -0.22 -11.22
CA LEU A 477 15.55 0.45 -10.04
C LEU A 477 16.74 1.36 -10.33
N ARG A 478 17.72 0.90 -11.12
CA ARG A 478 18.92 1.70 -11.42
C ARG A 478 18.58 2.88 -12.34
N THR A 479 17.91 2.62 -13.45
CA THR A 479 17.65 3.63 -14.49
C THR A 479 16.61 4.66 -14.04
N MET A 480 15.55 4.24 -13.35
CA MET A 480 14.44 5.11 -13.00
C MET A 480 14.55 5.60 -11.55
N TYR A 481 14.46 4.73 -10.55
CA TYR A 481 14.46 5.16 -9.14
C TYR A 481 15.76 5.85 -8.70
N ARG A 482 16.92 5.33 -9.12
CA ARG A 482 18.21 5.86 -8.68
C ARG A 482 18.71 6.99 -9.56
N ASP A 483 18.79 6.76 -10.87
CA ASP A 483 19.42 7.71 -11.80
C ASP A 483 18.41 8.69 -12.43
N ASN A 484 17.10 8.44 -12.28
CA ASN A 484 16.01 9.25 -12.84
C ASN A 484 16.19 9.61 -14.32
N LEU A 485 16.63 8.65 -15.14
CA LEU A 485 16.99 8.91 -16.54
C LEU A 485 15.79 9.00 -17.47
N LEU A 486 14.60 8.55 -17.06
CA LEU A 486 13.41 8.51 -17.91
C LEU A 486 12.97 9.91 -18.38
N VAL A 487 13.13 10.92 -17.52
CA VAL A 487 12.80 12.32 -17.85
C VAL A 487 13.90 13.04 -18.62
N VAL A 488 15.09 12.45 -18.73
CA VAL A 488 16.22 13.05 -19.45
C VAL A 488 16.12 12.65 -20.93
N PRO A 489 15.91 13.60 -21.86
CA PRO A 489 15.74 13.28 -23.28
C PRO A 489 16.89 12.43 -23.83
N ASN A 490 16.53 11.30 -24.45
CA ASN A 490 17.44 10.34 -25.08
C ASN A 490 18.43 9.62 -24.13
N ALA A 491 18.30 9.77 -22.80
CA ALA A 491 19.17 9.07 -21.85
C ALA A 491 18.83 7.57 -21.71
N VAL A 492 17.59 7.20 -22.04
CA VAL A 492 17.12 5.81 -22.04
C VAL A 492 16.75 5.42 -23.47
N ALA A 493 17.21 4.24 -23.90
CA ALA A 493 16.80 3.62 -25.15
C ALA A 493 16.07 2.30 -24.85
N LEU A 494 14.85 2.15 -25.37
CA LEU A 494 14.06 0.91 -25.28
C LEU A 494 13.64 0.47 -26.67
N ALA A 495 13.63 -0.84 -26.90
CA ALA A 495 13.49 -1.47 -28.19
C ALA A 495 14.43 -0.84 -29.25
N GLY A 496 15.67 -0.55 -28.84
CA GLY A 496 16.69 0.12 -29.67
C GLY A 496 16.37 1.56 -30.06
N THR A 497 15.37 2.20 -29.43
CA THR A 497 14.91 3.56 -29.75
C THR A 497 15.14 4.48 -28.55
N PRO A 498 15.96 5.54 -28.68
CA PRO A 498 16.07 6.59 -27.66
C PRO A 498 14.73 7.27 -27.42
N ILE A 499 14.36 7.46 -26.15
CA ILE A 499 13.07 8.03 -25.76
C ILE A 499 13.25 9.49 -25.34
N ASP A 500 12.33 10.33 -25.81
CA ASP A 500 12.13 11.68 -25.32
C ASP A 500 10.63 11.87 -25.05
N LEU A 501 10.26 11.96 -23.77
CA LEU A 501 8.88 12.09 -23.35
C LEU A 501 8.23 13.40 -23.82
N SER A 502 9.02 14.45 -24.05
CA SER A 502 8.52 15.74 -24.56
C SER A 502 7.97 15.64 -25.98
N ARG A 503 8.32 14.57 -26.71
CA ARG A 503 7.81 14.29 -28.07
C ARG A 503 6.47 13.58 -28.08
N VAL A 504 5.98 13.13 -26.93
CA VAL A 504 4.66 12.49 -26.80
C VAL A 504 3.58 13.57 -26.82
N THR A 505 2.87 13.67 -27.94
CA THR A 505 1.84 14.71 -28.16
C THR A 505 0.40 14.24 -27.93
N ALA A 506 0.19 12.94 -27.69
CA ALA A 506 -1.12 12.40 -27.37
C ALA A 506 -1.67 13.04 -26.08
N PRO A 507 -2.95 13.43 -26.01
CA PRO A 507 -3.56 13.93 -24.78
C PRO A 507 -3.42 12.94 -23.63
N ALA A 508 -3.04 13.44 -22.45
CA ALA A 508 -2.74 12.64 -21.28
C ALA A 508 -3.59 13.04 -20.06
N TYR A 509 -4.18 12.05 -19.40
CA TYR A 509 -4.91 12.21 -18.14
C TYR A 509 -4.06 11.63 -17.00
N PHE A 510 -3.80 12.41 -15.97
CA PHE A 510 -3.04 11.97 -14.80
C PHE A 510 -3.95 11.94 -13.58
N LEU A 511 -3.97 10.79 -12.92
CA LEU A 511 -4.63 10.63 -11.64
C LEU A 511 -3.60 10.31 -10.57
N ALA A 512 -3.54 11.15 -9.53
CA ALA A 512 -2.80 10.87 -8.32
C ALA A 512 -3.75 10.72 -7.13
N THR A 513 -3.24 10.20 -6.00
CA THR A 513 -4.02 10.13 -4.75
C THR A 513 -3.34 10.94 -3.65
N ARG A 514 -4.13 11.68 -2.85
CA ARG A 514 -3.62 12.69 -1.92
C ARG A 514 -2.78 12.09 -0.79
N GLU A 515 -3.14 10.90 -0.32
CA GLU A 515 -2.46 10.18 0.76
C GLU A 515 -1.63 8.99 0.21
N ASP A 516 -1.12 9.13 -1.03
CA ASP A 516 -0.24 8.13 -1.65
C ASP A 516 1.19 8.21 -1.09
N HIS A 517 1.59 7.18 -0.35
CA HIS A 517 2.98 7.02 0.12
C HIS A 517 3.84 6.19 -0.83
N ILE A 518 3.25 5.55 -1.85
CA ILE A 518 3.95 4.70 -2.83
C ILE A 518 4.36 5.52 -4.05
N ALA A 519 3.43 6.33 -4.57
CA ALA A 519 3.65 7.22 -5.70
C ALA A 519 3.15 8.62 -5.31
N PRO A 520 4.00 9.44 -4.65
CA PRO A 520 3.58 10.74 -4.13
C PRO A 520 2.97 11.62 -5.23
N TRP A 521 1.82 12.23 -4.95
CA TRP A 521 1.08 12.99 -5.96
C TRP A 521 1.88 14.17 -6.54
N ARG A 522 2.76 14.77 -5.73
CA ARG A 522 3.67 15.85 -6.15
C ARG A 522 4.65 15.36 -7.22
N THR A 523 5.17 14.16 -7.05
CA THR A 523 6.09 13.51 -7.99
C THR A 523 5.38 13.16 -9.29
N ILE A 524 4.14 12.66 -9.21
CA ILE A 524 3.29 12.43 -10.39
C ILE A 524 3.01 13.76 -11.12
N TYR A 525 2.70 14.83 -10.38
CA TYR A 525 2.44 16.15 -10.95
C TYR A 525 3.64 16.69 -11.74
N ARG A 526 4.85 16.59 -11.17
CA ARG A 526 6.10 16.95 -11.87
C ARG A 526 6.34 16.05 -13.08
N GLY A 527 6.16 14.74 -12.94
CA GLY A 527 6.32 13.79 -14.05
C GLY A 527 5.38 14.01 -15.23
N MET A 528 4.16 14.51 -14.99
CA MET A 528 3.24 14.90 -16.05
C MET A 528 3.82 16.00 -16.95
N GLN A 529 4.60 16.92 -16.40
CA GLN A 529 5.18 18.03 -17.15
C GLN A 529 6.22 17.56 -18.18
N ALA A 530 6.75 16.34 -18.04
CA ALA A 530 7.66 15.74 -19.02
C ALA A 530 6.99 15.40 -20.37
N LEU A 531 5.65 15.32 -20.42
CA LEU A 531 4.91 15.09 -21.68
C LEU A 531 4.63 16.39 -22.42
N GLY A 532 4.75 16.36 -23.75
CA GLY A 532 4.53 17.52 -24.62
C GLY A 532 3.08 17.75 -25.08
N GLY A 533 2.20 16.77 -24.90
CA GLY A 533 0.78 16.85 -25.26
C GLY A 533 -0.08 17.67 -24.29
N GLU A 534 -1.36 17.81 -24.62
CA GLU A 534 -2.36 18.33 -23.67
C GLU A 534 -2.45 17.43 -22.44
N ARG A 535 -2.54 18.03 -21.26
CA ARG A 535 -2.48 17.32 -19.97
C ARG A 535 -3.67 17.72 -19.11
N ARG A 536 -4.29 16.74 -18.46
CA ARG A 536 -5.30 16.94 -17.40
C ARG A 536 -4.81 16.26 -16.13
N PHE A 537 -4.71 17.01 -15.03
CA PHE A 537 -4.35 16.45 -13.73
C PHE A 537 -5.57 16.39 -12.81
N VAL A 538 -5.73 15.26 -12.14
CA VAL A 538 -6.80 15.01 -11.18
C VAL A 538 -6.20 14.39 -9.93
N LEU A 539 -6.60 14.91 -8.77
CA LEU A 539 -6.17 14.40 -7.47
C LEU A 539 -7.37 13.75 -6.78
N SER A 540 -7.30 12.45 -6.50
CA SER A 540 -8.32 11.74 -5.71
C SER A 540 -7.96 11.76 -4.23
N GLY A 541 -8.96 11.72 -3.34
CA GLY A 541 -8.72 11.49 -1.93
C GLY A 541 -8.23 10.06 -1.62
N ALA A 542 -7.90 9.80 -0.35
CA ALA A 542 -7.32 8.54 0.14
C ALA A 542 -5.93 8.21 -0.44
N GLY A 543 -5.45 6.99 -0.15
CA GLY A 543 -4.14 6.50 -0.58
C GLY A 543 -4.18 5.64 -1.85
N HIS A 544 -3.00 5.12 -2.23
CA HIS A 544 -2.66 4.52 -3.54
C HIS A 544 -3.73 3.66 -4.20
N VAL A 545 -4.42 2.81 -3.44
CA VAL A 545 -5.40 1.87 -3.99
C VAL A 545 -6.83 2.38 -3.79
N ALA A 546 -7.15 2.85 -2.58
CA ALA A 546 -8.50 3.30 -2.23
C ALA A 546 -8.94 4.55 -3.01
N GLY A 547 -7.99 5.43 -3.37
CA GLY A 547 -8.27 6.59 -4.21
C GLY A 547 -8.48 6.26 -5.68
N ILE A 548 -7.87 5.17 -6.17
CA ILE A 548 -7.99 4.68 -7.56
C ILE A 548 -9.28 3.87 -7.72
N VAL A 549 -9.49 2.88 -6.85
CA VAL A 549 -10.68 2.02 -6.84
C VAL A 549 -11.80 2.71 -6.05
N ASN A 550 -12.35 3.77 -6.63
CA ASN A 550 -13.43 4.56 -6.05
C ASN A 550 -14.66 4.53 -6.99
N PRO A 551 -15.51 3.50 -6.95
CA PRO A 551 -16.65 3.39 -7.86
C PRO A 551 -17.69 4.51 -7.63
N PRO A 552 -18.33 5.03 -8.70
CA PRO A 552 -19.43 5.97 -8.58
C PRO A 552 -20.58 5.40 -7.74
N GLY A 553 -21.23 6.26 -6.95
CA GLY A 553 -22.39 5.89 -6.12
C GLY A 553 -22.08 5.62 -4.65
N ILE A 554 -20.83 5.31 -4.27
CA ILE A 554 -20.44 5.14 -2.85
C ILE A 554 -20.29 6.51 -2.15
N GLY A 555 -19.90 7.55 -2.89
CA GLY A 555 -19.76 8.92 -2.36
C GLY A 555 -18.59 9.12 -1.39
N LYS A 556 -17.51 8.33 -1.52
CA LYS A 556 -16.30 8.46 -0.68
C LYS A 556 -15.22 9.31 -1.35
N TYR A 557 -14.40 9.93 -0.49
CA TYR A 557 -13.14 10.64 -0.75
C TYR A 557 -13.18 11.96 -1.54
N GLY A 558 -14.04 12.09 -2.55
CA GLY A 558 -14.01 13.26 -3.44
C GLY A 558 -12.74 13.31 -4.30
N TYR A 559 -12.65 14.32 -5.16
CA TYR A 559 -11.49 14.57 -6.02
C TYR A 559 -11.35 16.07 -6.33
N TRP A 560 -10.14 16.51 -6.68
CA TRP A 560 -9.82 17.89 -7.06
C TRP A 560 -9.41 17.94 -8.53
N VAL A 561 -9.89 18.97 -9.23
CA VAL A 561 -9.55 19.28 -10.61
C VAL A 561 -9.33 20.78 -10.75
N ASN A 562 -8.42 21.16 -11.64
CA ASN A 562 -8.20 22.53 -12.06
C ASN A 562 -7.64 22.51 -13.49
N ASP A 563 -8.24 23.31 -14.37
CA ASP A 563 -7.87 23.39 -15.78
C ASP A 563 -6.57 24.19 -15.99
N CYS A 564 -6.19 25.03 -15.02
CA CYS A 564 -4.91 25.74 -15.02
C CYS A 564 -3.85 24.89 -14.31
N LEU A 565 -2.89 24.37 -15.08
CA LEU A 565 -1.73 23.67 -14.54
C LEU A 565 -0.65 24.68 -14.14
N ALA A 566 -0.49 24.91 -12.83
CA ALA A 566 0.62 25.71 -12.29
C ALA A 566 1.96 24.94 -12.42
N ASP A 567 3.08 25.64 -12.31
CA ASP A 567 4.40 25.00 -12.34
C ASP A 567 4.64 24.17 -11.07
N GLU A 568 4.27 24.71 -9.90
CA GLU A 568 4.39 24.01 -8.62
C GLU A 568 3.08 23.32 -8.20
N PRO A 569 3.16 22.08 -7.65
CA PRO A 569 1.99 21.30 -7.28
C PRO A 569 1.15 21.94 -6.16
N GLU A 570 1.80 22.64 -5.23
CA GLU A 570 1.12 23.35 -4.13
C GLU A 570 0.23 24.49 -4.64
N GLU A 571 0.70 25.24 -5.63
CA GLU A 571 -0.06 26.33 -6.25
C GLU A 571 -1.28 25.76 -6.99
N TRP A 572 -1.10 24.65 -7.71
CA TRP A 572 -2.21 23.95 -8.35
C TRP A 572 -3.27 23.54 -7.34
N LEU A 573 -2.87 22.95 -6.21
CA LEU A 573 -3.80 22.49 -5.17
C LEU A 573 -4.54 23.66 -4.50
N ALA A 574 -3.84 24.77 -4.22
CA ALA A 574 -4.41 25.95 -3.57
C ALA A 574 -5.58 26.56 -4.36
N ASP A 575 -5.52 26.49 -5.70
CA ASP A 575 -6.53 27.01 -6.62
C ASP A 575 -7.59 25.97 -7.04
N THR A 576 -7.62 24.80 -6.40
CA THR A 576 -8.61 23.74 -6.72
C THR A 576 -9.84 23.78 -5.84
N THR A 577 -10.97 23.33 -6.39
CA THR A 577 -12.19 23.06 -5.61
C THR A 577 -12.40 21.54 -5.52
N GLU A 578 -12.74 21.07 -4.32
CA GLU A 578 -13.10 19.67 -4.10
C GLU A 578 -14.46 19.37 -4.74
N ILE A 579 -14.51 18.31 -5.54
CA ILE A 579 -15.72 17.76 -6.14
C ILE A 579 -16.07 16.46 -5.44
N ALA A 580 -17.31 16.37 -4.95
CA ALA A 580 -17.80 15.15 -4.33
C ALA A 580 -18.00 14.02 -5.37
N GLY A 581 -17.74 12.78 -4.95
CA GLY A 581 -17.98 11.59 -5.77
C GLY A 581 -16.69 10.98 -6.32
N SER A 582 -16.81 10.32 -7.48
CA SER A 582 -15.74 9.52 -8.07
C SER A 582 -15.15 10.20 -9.31
N TRP A 583 -13.82 10.25 -9.35
CA TRP A 583 -13.04 10.69 -10.51
C TRP A 583 -13.29 9.83 -11.77
N TRP A 584 -13.83 8.62 -11.64
CA TRP A 584 -14.16 7.77 -12.81
C TRP A 584 -15.08 8.53 -13.78
N THR A 585 -16.02 9.30 -13.23
CA THR A 585 -16.96 10.09 -14.03
C THR A 585 -16.27 11.24 -14.79
N ASP A 586 -15.30 11.92 -14.16
CA ASP A 586 -14.47 12.94 -14.80
C ASP A 586 -13.64 12.35 -15.94
N TRP A 587 -12.93 11.25 -15.65
CA TRP A 587 -12.14 10.52 -16.64
C TRP A 587 -12.98 10.08 -17.84
N ASN A 588 -14.18 9.53 -17.61
CA ASN A 588 -15.04 9.09 -18.70
C ASN A 588 -15.54 10.28 -19.54
N HIS A 589 -15.92 11.41 -18.92
CA HIS A 589 -16.25 12.61 -19.67
C HIS A 589 -15.08 13.10 -20.54
N TRP A 590 -13.86 13.13 -19.98
CA TRP A 590 -12.66 13.53 -20.70
C TRP A 590 -12.36 12.61 -21.90
N VAL A 591 -12.27 11.29 -21.69
CA VAL A 591 -11.87 10.36 -22.74
C VAL A 591 -12.92 10.23 -23.85
N THR A 592 -14.21 10.34 -23.51
CA THR A 592 -15.29 10.28 -24.51
C THR A 592 -15.38 11.56 -25.34
N ALA A 593 -15.01 12.72 -24.78
CA ALA A 593 -14.95 13.98 -25.53
C ALA A 593 -13.87 13.97 -26.62
N LEU A 594 -12.77 13.21 -26.45
CA LEU A 594 -11.71 13.06 -27.46
C LEU A 594 -12.15 12.25 -28.69
N ALA A 595 -13.19 11.43 -28.55
CA ALA A 595 -13.59 10.40 -29.51
C ALA A 595 -15.06 9.96 -29.36
N PRO A 596 -16.05 10.84 -29.61
CA PRO A 596 -17.45 10.54 -29.30
C PRO A 596 -18.10 9.53 -30.26
N GLU A 597 -17.42 9.15 -31.34
CA GLU A 597 -17.98 8.26 -32.36
C GLU A 597 -18.29 6.86 -31.78
N LYS A 598 -19.47 6.32 -32.11
CA LYS A 598 -19.91 4.99 -31.67
C LYS A 598 -20.08 4.02 -32.83
N CYS A 599 -19.74 2.76 -32.61
CA CYS A 599 -20.04 1.63 -33.49
C CYS A 599 -20.93 0.60 -32.76
N ASP A 600 -21.34 -0.43 -33.46
CA ASP A 600 -22.03 -1.57 -32.85
C ASP A 600 -21.11 -2.30 -31.87
N ALA A 601 -21.71 -2.92 -30.86
CA ALA A 601 -21.00 -3.70 -29.84
C ALA A 601 -20.13 -4.81 -30.45
N ARG A 602 -18.89 -4.92 -29.97
CA ARG A 602 -17.92 -5.92 -30.43
C ARG A 602 -17.96 -7.14 -29.52
N HIS A 603 -18.69 -8.17 -29.95
CA HIS A 603 -18.71 -9.47 -29.29
C HIS A 603 -17.54 -10.34 -29.74
N VAL A 604 -16.97 -11.10 -28.81
CA VAL A 604 -15.96 -12.12 -29.15
C VAL A 604 -16.70 -13.35 -29.68
N ARG A 605 -16.36 -13.80 -30.90
CA ARG A 605 -17.04 -14.96 -31.53
C ARG A 605 -16.09 -16.02 -32.09
N ASP A 606 -14.99 -15.62 -32.71
CA ASP A 606 -14.14 -16.54 -33.51
C ASP A 606 -12.66 -16.63 -33.04
N HIS A 607 -12.30 -16.00 -31.92
CA HIS A 607 -10.90 -15.83 -31.50
C HIS A 607 -10.66 -16.03 -29.99
N GLU A 608 -11.56 -16.71 -29.28
CA GLU A 608 -11.36 -17.00 -27.86
C GLU A 608 -10.39 -18.16 -27.62
N LEU A 609 -9.46 -17.98 -26.68
CA LEU A 609 -8.52 -18.99 -26.17
C LEU A 609 -8.93 -19.51 -24.79
N GLY A 610 -10.00 -18.96 -24.22
CA GLY A 610 -10.54 -19.27 -22.90
C GLY A 610 -11.33 -18.10 -22.32
N HIS A 611 -12.12 -18.35 -21.29
CA HIS A 611 -12.85 -17.30 -20.58
C HIS A 611 -11.91 -16.44 -19.72
N ALA A 612 -12.25 -15.16 -19.56
CA ALA A 612 -11.70 -14.32 -18.50
C ALA A 612 -11.94 -15.00 -17.13
N PRO A 613 -11.01 -14.87 -16.18
CA PRO A 613 -9.86 -13.96 -16.17
C PRO A 613 -8.57 -14.56 -16.76
N GLY A 614 -8.66 -15.66 -17.52
CA GLY A 614 -7.52 -16.32 -18.13
C GLY A 614 -6.79 -17.29 -17.19
N THR A 615 -5.64 -17.80 -17.65
CA THR A 615 -4.85 -18.78 -16.89
C THR A 615 -3.68 -18.15 -16.15
N TYR A 616 -3.05 -17.11 -16.71
CA TYR A 616 -1.84 -16.50 -16.13
C TYR A 616 -2.10 -15.80 -14.79
N VAL A 617 -3.34 -15.34 -14.57
CA VAL A 617 -3.74 -14.73 -13.30
C VAL A 617 -3.81 -15.73 -12.15
N ASN A 618 -3.93 -17.03 -12.43
CA ASN A 618 -4.05 -18.06 -11.39
C ASN A 618 -2.67 -18.51 -10.88
N ASP A 619 -1.61 -18.20 -11.61
CA ASP A 619 -0.23 -18.48 -11.19
C ASP A 619 0.19 -17.49 -10.08
N GLY A 620 0.12 -17.90 -8.81
CA GLY A 620 0.49 -17.05 -7.67
C GLY A 620 0.51 -17.73 -6.30
N TYR A 621 0.89 -16.99 -5.26
CA TYR A 621 1.19 -17.51 -3.91
C TYR A 621 -0.03 -18.04 -3.14
N ILE A 622 -1.24 -17.63 -3.53
CA ILE A 622 -2.49 -18.09 -2.89
C ILE A 622 -3.06 -19.34 -3.60
N GLY A 623 -2.60 -19.66 -4.82
CA GLY A 623 -3.07 -20.80 -5.62
C GLY A 623 -2.23 -22.08 -5.54
N GLN A 624 -0.97 -22.02 -5.06
CA GLN A 624 -0.03 -23.16 -5.12
C GLN A 624 -0.33 -24.35 -4.17
N GLY A 625 -1.47 -24.38 -3.50
CA GLY A 625 -1.84 -25.44 -2.53
C GLY A 625 -2.78 -26.52 -3.05
N ARG A 626 -3.28 -26.44 -4.29
CA ARG A 626 -4.26 -27.40 -4.81
C ARG A 626 -4.01 -27.68 -6.30
N ALA A 627 -3.02 -28.52 -6.56
CA ALA A 627 -2.93 -29.34 -7.77
C ALA A 627 -3.31 -30.77 -7.43
#